data_AF-A0A1W5ZXP9-F1
#
_entry.id   AF-A0A1W5ZXP9-F1
#
_cell.length_a   1.000
_cell.length_b   1.000
_cell.length_c   1.000
_cell.angle_alpha   90.00
_cell.angle_beta   90.00
_cell.angle_gamma   90.00
#
_symmetry.space_group_name_H-M   'P 1'
#
loop_
_entity.id
_entity.type
_entity.pdbx_description
1 polymer ?
#
loop_
_entity_poly.entity_id
_entity_poly.type
_entity_poly.pdbx_seq_one_letter_code
_entity_poly.pdbx_strand_id
1 'polypeptide(L)'
;MSLLRNKWIVLLFNVMIVTLLFTVLAPVYDLFHYINQLFYIAYFYLFVGILLWVIRGGFFDAITYSFRRFSNKMAKQKDYLDDWKQKPLPSQTIEKSWLSFFLFHGAMLMIGLLALLAVYYNM
;
A
#
# COMPACT_ATOMS: atom_id res chain seq x y z
N MET A 1 5.28 -22.21 2.41
CA MET A 1 4.76 -20.82 2.43
C MET A 1 3.82 -20.59 3.63
N SER A 2 4.27 -20.78 4.88
CA SER A 2 3.42 -20.58 6.09
C SER A 2 3.78 -19.31 6.89
N LEU A 3 4.95 -18.72 6.64
CA LEU A 3 5.44 -17.54 7.36
C LEU A 3 4.60 -16.28 7.10
N LEU A 4 4.08 -16.12 5.89
CA LEU A 4 3.19 -15.00 5.51
C LEU A 4 1.79 -15.07 6.13
N ARG A 5 1.42 -16.20 6.76
CA ARG A 5 0.11 -16.33 7.41
C ARG A 5 0.06 -15.57 8.75
N ASN A 6 1.20 -15.42 9.42
CA ASN A 6 1.25 -14.72 10.71
C ASN A 6 1.65 -13.26 10.51
N LYS A 7 0.67 -12.36 10.64
CA LYS A 7 0.85 -10.90 10.48
C LYS A 7 1.95 -10.34 11.41
N TRP A 8 2.13 -10.95 12.58
CA TRP A 8 3.15 -10.54 13.54
C TRP A 8 4.58 -10.89 13.11
N ILE A 9 4.77 -12.03 12.43
CA ILE A 9 6.09 -12.42 11.91
C ILE A 9 6.52 -11.45 10.80
N VAL A 10 5.57 -11.05 9.94
CA VAL A 10 5.84 -10.07 8.89
C VAL A 10 6.14 -8.69 9.47
N LEU A 11 5.46 -8.29 10.54
CA LEU A 11 5.78 -7.06 11.27
C LEU A 11 7.20 -7.13 11.86
N LEU A 12 7.56 -8.23 12.53
CA LEU A 12 8.91 -8.42 13.07
C LEU A 12 9.97 -8.34 11.96
N PHE A 13 9.69 -8.96 10.82
CA PHE A 13 10.57 -8.91 9.65
C PHE A 13 10.75 -7.48 9.12
N ASN A 14 9.67 -6.68 9.10
CA ASN A 14 9.76 -5.26 8.74
C ASN A 14 10.63 -4.48 9.72
N VAL A 15 10.49 -4.71 11.02
CA VAL A 15 11.34 -4.08 12.03
C VAL A 15 12.81 -4.51 11.84
N MET A 16 13.07 -5.78 11.56
CA MET A 16 14.43 -6.25 11.24
C MET A 16 15.01 -5.56 10.01
N ILE A 17 14.20 -5.36 8.96
CA ILE A 17 14.62 -4.61 7.77
C ILE A 17 14.95 -3.16 8.14
N VAL A 18 14.09 -2.48 8.91
CA VAL A 18 14.35 -1.10 9.36
C VAL A 18 15.66 -1.02 10.13
N THR A 19 15.89 -1.93 11.08
CA THR A 19 17.13 -1.98 11.86
C THR A 19 18.34 -2.25 10.97
N LEU A 20 18.24 -3.15 9.99
CA LEU A 20 19.32 -3.43 9.05
C LEU A 20 19.63 -2.23 8.15
N LEU A 21 18.60 -1.55 7.64
CA LEU A 21 18.78 -0.34 6.83
C LEU A 21 19.40 0.78 7.65
N PHE A 22 18.99 0.92 8.92
CA PHE A 22 19.60 1.86 9.85
C PHE A 22 21.09 1.54 10.09
N THR A 23 21.45 0.29 10.34
CA THR A 23 22.86 -0.04 10.62
C THR A 23 23.79 0.19 9.42
N VAL A 24 23.28 0.03 8.20
CA VAL A 24 24.06 0.15 6.95
C VAL A 24 24.07 1.58 6.39
N LEU A 25 22.94 2.30 6.47
CA LEU A 25 22.76 3.59 5.78
C LEU A 25 22.79 4.81 6.71
N ALA A 26 22.70 4.63 8.04
CA ALA A 26 22.69 5.78 8.93
C ALA A 26 24.07 6.44 8.98
N PRO A 27 24.17 7.77 8.74
CA PRO A 27 25.44 8.49 8.88
C PRO A 27 25.86 8.60 10.34
N VAL A 28 24.91 8.62 11.28
CA VAL A 28 25.12 8.67 12.72
C VAL A 28 24.14 7.71 13.40
N TYR A 29 24.63 6.96 14.38
CA TYR A 29 23.81 6.04 15.17
C TYR A 29 23.08 6.76 16.31
N ASP A 30 22.07 7.54 15.95
CA ASP A 30 21.17 8.20 16.89
C ASP A 30 19.70 7.77 16.66
N LEU A 31 18.83 8.16 17.59
CA LEU A 31 17.41 7.86 17.53
C LEU A 31 16.72 8.56 16.34
N PHE A 32 17.21 9.74 15.94
CA PHE A 32 16.66 10.52 14.84
C PHE A 32 16.78 9.79 13.49
N HIS A 33 17.96 9.26 13.18
CA HIS A 33 18.18 8.51 11.94
C HIS A 33 17.41 7.18 11.94
N TYR A 34 17.22 6.56 13.11
CA TYR A 34 16.37 5.37 13.21
C TYR A 34 14.90 5.69 12.92
N ILE A 35 14.37 6.79 13.47
CA ILE A 35 13.03 7.29 13.19
C ILE A 35 12.85 7.56 11.69
N ASN A 36 13.85 8.16 11.03
CA ASN A 36 13.80 8.41 9.59
C ASN A 36 13.70 7.12 8.76
N GLN A 37 14.49 6.09 9.10
CA GLN A 37 14.41 4.80 8.41
C GLN A 37 13.05 4.12 8.61
N LEU A 38 12.54 4.15 9.85
CA LEU A 38 11.20 3.64 10.15
C LEU A 38 10.12 4.40 9.37
N PHE A 39 10.25 5.72 9.26
CA PHE A 39 9.34 6.58 8.51
C PHE A 39 9.27 6.18 7.03
N TYR A 40 10.41 5.95 6.36
CA TYR A 40 10.39 5.57 4.94
C TYR A 40 9.68 4.24 4.70
N ILE A 41 9.89 3.25 5.57
CA ILE A 41 9.20 1.96 5.45
C ILE A 41 7.71 2.09 5.80
N ALA A 42 7.36 2.80 6.88
CA ALA A 42 5.96 3.05 7.25
C ALA A 42 5.21 3.80 6.13
N TYR A 43 5.85 4.82 5.56
CA TYR A 43 5.32 5.61 4.45
C TYR A 43 5.05 4.74 3.22
N PHE A 44 5.98 3.85 2.84
CA PHE A 44 5.77 2.92 1.73
C PHE A 44 4.51 2.07 1.92
N TYR A 45 4.36 1.44 3.10
CA TYR A 45 3.19 0.60 3.39
C TYR A 45 1.89 1.40 3.41
N LEU A 46 1.88 2.59 4.03
CA LEU A 46 0.70 3.46 4.07
C LEU A 46 0.34 4.00 2.68
N PHE A 47 1.32 4.45 1.90
CA PHE A 47 1.11 4.99 0.56
C PHE A 47 0.48 3.92 -0.34
N VAL A 48 1.06 2.72 -0.39
CA VAL A 48 0.49 1.61 -1.17
C VAL A 48 -0.86 1.20 -0.61
N GLY A 49 -1.02 1.12 0.71
CA GLY A 49 -2.29 0.77 1.35
C GLY A 49 -3.43 1.73 1.01
N ILE A 50 -3.18 3.04 1.05
CA ILE A 50 -4.15 4.09 0.70
C ILE A 50 -4.43 4.06 -0.81
N LEU A 51 -3.42 3.87 -1.65
CA LEU A 51 -3.61 3.77 -3.10
C LEU A 51 -4.51 2.58 -3.44
N LEU A 52 -4.25 1.40 -2.85
CA LEU A 52 -5.10 0.22 -3.00
C LEU A 52 -6.51 0.46 -2.45
N TRP A 53 -6.64 1.23 -1.37
CA TRP A 53 -7.93 1.60 -0.81
C TRP A 53 -8.76 2.44 -1.80
N VAL A 54 -8.14 3.43 -2.45
CA VAL A 54 -8.79 4.26 -3.47
C VAL A 54 -9.18 3.45 -4.71
N ILE A 55 -8.28 2.57 -5.19
CA ILE A 55 -8.57 1.68 -6.33
C ILE A 55 -9.75 0.76 -6.01
N ARG A 56 -9.71 0.09 -4.86
CA ARG A 56 -10.78 -0.80 -4.43
C ARG A 56 -12.08 -0.06 -4.11
N GLY A 57 -12.00 1.20 -3.69
CA GLY A 57 -13.15 2.06 -3.42
C GLY A 57 -14.00 2.42 -4.64
N GLY A 58 -13.59 2.00 -5.85
CA GLY A 58 -14.38 2.19 -7.07
C GLY A 58 -14.21 3.57 -7.71
N PHE A 59 -13.31 4.41 -7.19
CA PHE A 59 -12.99 5.71 -7.79
C PHE A 59 -12.57 5.56 -9.27
N PHE A 60 -11.68 4.61 -9.54
CA PHE A 60 -11.21 4.32 -10.90
C PHE A 60 -12.21 3.53 -11.74
N ASP A 61 -13.22 2.90 -11.13
CA ASP A 61 -14.24 2.15 -11.87
C ASP A 61 -15.11 3.09 -12.68
N ALA A 62 -15.53 4.22 -12.09
CA ALA A 62 -16.34 5.23 -12.77
C ALA A 62 -15.61 5.82 -14.00
N ILE A 63 -14.31 6.10 -13.83
CA ILE A 63 -13.44 6.59 -14.90
C ILE A 63 -13.33 5.52 -15.99
N THR A 64 -12.93 4.30 -15.62
CA THR A 64 -12.74 3.18 -16.56
C THR A 64 -14.01 2.87 -17.33
N TYR A 65 -15.15 2.82 -16.65
CA TYR A 65 -16.45 2.58 -17.27
C TYR A 65 -16.80 3.68 -18.29
N SER A 66 -16.57 4.95 -17.94
CA SER A 66 -16.86 6.09 -18.81
C SER A 66 -16.00 6.07 -20.08
N PHE A 67 -14.69 5.81 -19.93
CA PHE A 67 -13.77 5.69 -21.06
C PHE A 67 -14.10 4.49 -21.97
N ARG A 68 -14.38 3.31 -21.38
CA ARG A 68 -14.78 2.12 -22.17
C ARG A 68 -16.08 2.39 -22.93
N ARG A 69 -17.07 3.02 -22.29
CA ARG A 69 -18.34 3.39 -22.94
C ARG A 69 -18.14 4.38 -24.08
N PHE A 70 -17.30 5.40 -23.88
CA PHE A 70 -17.00 6.42 -24.89
C PHE A 70 -16.27 5.81 -26.09
N SER A 71 -15.19 5.05 -25.84
CA SER A 71 -14.42 4.37 -26.88
C SER A 71 -15.29 3.42 -27.71
N ASN A 72 -16.16 2.64 -27.06
CA ASN A 72 -17.06 1.73 -27.77
C ASN A 72 -18.13 2.46 -28.61
N LYS A 73 -18.59 3.63 -28.17
CA LYS A 73 -19.50 4.46 -28.98
C LYS A 73 -18.80 5.08 -30.19
N MET A 74 -17.52 5.39 -30.10
CA MET A 74 -16.73 5.95 -31.20
C MET A 74 -16.21 4.90 -32.19
N ALA A 75 -16.07 3.64 -31.77
CA ALA A 75 -15.61 2.56 -32.64
C ALA A 75 -16.63 2.27 -33.76
N LYS A 76 -16.16 2.25 -35.02
CA LYS A 76 -17.01 1.99 -36.20
C LYS A 76 -17.48 0.52 -36.32
N GLN A 77 -16.86 -0.41 -35.57
CA GLN A 77 -17.14 -1.84 -35.63
C GLN A 77 -18.06 -2.25 -34.47
N LYS A 78 -19.37 -2.34 -34.75
CA LYS A 78 -20.41 -2.60 -33.73
C LYS A 78 -20.53 -4.06 -33.26
N ASP A 79 -19.97 -4.99 -34.01
CA ASP A 79 -20.31 -6.41 -33.92
C ASP A 79 -19.58 -7.21 -32.82
N TYR A 80 -18.63 -6.58 -32.10
CA TYR A 80 -17.88 -7.19 -31.00
C TYR A 80 -18.01 -6.41 -29.67
N LEU A 81 -19.01 -5.52 -29.55
CA LEU A 81 -19.04 -4.44 -28.56
C LEU A 81 -19.69 -4.74 -27.19
N ASP A 82 -19.95 -6.00 -26.81
CA ASP A 82 -20.48 -6.31 -25.46
C ASP A 82 -19.45 -6.93 -24.50
N ASP A 83 -18.29 -7.37 -24.99
CA ASP A 83 -17.23 -7.99 -24.16
C ASP A 83 -16.57 -7.00 -23.18
N TRP A 84 -16.58 -5.71 -23.47
CA TRP A 84 -15.95 -4.69 -22.60
C TRP A 84 -16.64 -4.55 -21.22
N LYS A 85 -17.93 -4.92 -21.13
CA LYS A 85 -18.68 -4.95 -19.87
C LYS A 85 -18.25 -6.12 -18.97
N GLN A 86 -17.79 -7.21 -19.57
CA GLN A 86 -17.32 -8.39 -18.84
C GLN A 86 -15.89 -8.24 -18.32
N LYS A 87 -15.12 -7.28 -18.85
CA LYS A 87 -13.76 -7.02 -18.37
C LYS A 87 -13.79 -6.52 -16.92
N PRO A 88 -12.98 -7.10 -16.01
CA PRO A 88 -12.97 -6.70 -14.61
C PRO A 88 -12.67 -5.21 -14.47
N LEU A 89 -13.32 -4.59 -13.49
CA LEU A 89 -13.07 -3.21 -13.11
C LEU A 89 -11.83 -3.13 -12.20
N PRO A 90 -11.12 -1.99 -12.16
CA PRO A 90 -9.96 -1.82 -11.28
C PRO A 90 -10.23 -2.25 -9.83
N SER A 91 -11.39 -1.96 -9.28
CA SER A 91 -11.75 -2.38 -7.91
C SER A 91 -11.80 -3.91 -7.70
N GLN A 92 -12.13 -4.65 -8.76
CA GLN A 92 -12.25 -6.10 -8.76
C GLN A 92 -10.91 -6.81 -8.97
N THR A 93 -9.91 -6.09 -9.52
CA THR A 93 -8.56 -6.63 -9.73
C THR A 93 -7.72 -6.71 -8.45
N ILE A 94 -8.10 -5.96 -7.41
CA ILE A 94 -7.37 -5.93 -6.14
C ILE A 94 -8.05 -6.86 -5.13
N GLU A 95 -7.31 -7.82 -4.57
CA GLU A 95 -7.86 -8.66 -3.51
C GLU A 95 -7.96 -7.92 -2.17
N LYS A 96 -8.91 -8.33 -1.32
CA LYS A 96 -9.13 -7.71 0.00
C LYS A 96 -7.97 -8.00 0.95
N SER A 97 -7.36 -9.17 0.81
CA SER A 97 -6.19 -9.65 1.55
C SER A 97 -5.05 -8.64 1.45
N TRP A 98 -4.65 -8.27 0.23
CA TRP A 98 -3.58 -7.31 -0.05
C TRP A 98 -3.85 -5.93 0.55
N LEU A 99 -5.06 -5.38 0.38
CA LEU A 99 -5.43 -4.11 1.00
C LEU A 99 -5.27 -4.16 2.53
N SER A 100 -5.86 -5.18 3.17
CA SER A 100 -5.80 -5.33 4.62
C SER A 100 -4.38 -5.57 5.13
N PHE A 101 -3.54 -6.23 4.32
CA PHE A 101 -2.13 -6.45 4.62
C PHE A 101 -1.36 -5.14 4.65
N PHE A 102 -1.42 -4.33 3.59
CA PHE A 102 -0.67 -3.08 3.51
C PHE A 102 -1.13 -2.08 4.58
N LEU A 103 -2.44 -1.92 4.77
CA LEU A 103 -2.98 -1.00 5.78
C LEU A 103 -2.62 -1.42 7.20
N PHE A 104 -2.67 -2.73 7.53
CA PHE A 104 -2.32 -3.21 8.87
C PHE A 104 -0.85 -2.95 9.19
N HIS A 105 0.06 -3.30 8.28
CA HIS A 105 1.49 -3.10 8.49
C HIS A 105 1.84 -1.60 8.53
N GLY A 106 1.26 -0.81 7.62
CA GLY A 106 1.43 0.64 7.62
C GLY A 106 0.95 1.28 8.92
N ALA A 107 -0.23 0.90 9.42
CA ALA A 107 -0.76 1.42 10.67
C ALA A 107 0.08 1.03 11.89
N MET A 108 0.54 -0.22 11.96
CA MET A 108 1.39 -0.69 13.06
C MET A 108 2.75 0.02 13.08
N LEU A 109 3.39 0.15 11.92
CA LEU A 109 4.65 0.89 11.82
C LEU A 109 4.46 2.38 12.12
N MET A 110 3.33 2.97 11.73
CA MET A 110 2.99 4.35 12.07
C MET A 110 2.79 4.55 13.57
N ILE A 111 2.13 3.62 14.26
CA ILE A 111 2.00 3.66 15.73
C ILE A 111 3.39 3.59 16.39
N GLY A 112 4.26 2.69 15.91
CA GLY A 112 5.64 2.60 16.38
C GLY A 112 6.43 3.90 16.14
N LEU A 113 6.27 4.50 14.97
CA LEU A 113 6.88 5.78 14.63
C LEU A 113 6.42 6.90 15.57
N LEU A 114 5.11 7.03 15.79
CA LEU A 114 4.55 8.04 16.69
C LEU A 114 5.02 7.84 18.14
N ALA A 115 5.14 6.59 18.59
CA ALA A 115 5.69 6.28 19.91
C ALA A 115 7.16 6.69 20.03
N LEU A 116 8.00 6.37 19.04
CA LEU A 116 9.41 6.77 19.04
C LEU A 116 9.57 8.29 18.95
N LEU A 117 8.72 8.96 18.17
CA LEU A 117 8.72 10.41 18.04
C LEU A 117 8.31 11.08 19.36
N ALA A 118 7.30 10.53 20.05
CA ALA A 118 6.93 10.98 21.39
C ALA A 118 8.09 10.80 22.40
N VAL A 119 8.85 9.71 22.32
CA VAL A 119 10.04 9.51 23.16
C VAL A 119 11.12 10.54 22.80
N TYR A 120 11.40 10.74 21.51
CA TYR A 120 12.44 11.65 21.03
C TYR A 120 12.21 13.11 21.45
N TYR A 121 10.96 13.56 21.52
CA TYR A 121 10.64 14.94 21.93
C TYR A 121 10.49 15.13 23.45
N ASN A 122 10.32 14.04 24.21
CA ASN A 122 10.23 14.11 25.68
C ASN A 122 11.58 13.90 26.38
N MET A 123 12.61 13.45 25.65
CA MET A 123 14.00 13.36 26.12
C MET A 123 14.77 14.60 25.70
#